data_AF-A0A0C2GTI0-F1
#
_entry.id   AF-A0A0C2GTI0-F1
#
_cell.length_a   1.000
_cell.length_b   1.000
_cell.length_c   1.000
_cell.angle_alpha   90.00
_cell.angle_beta   90.00
_cell.angle_gamma   90.00
#
_symmetry.space_group_name_H-M   'P 1'
#
loop_
_entity.id
_entity.type
_entity.pdbx_description
1 polymer ?
#
loop_
_entity_poly.entity_id
_entity_poly.type
_entity_poly.pdbx_seq_one_letter_code
_entity_poly.pdbx_strand_id
1 'polypeptide(L)'
;MPLLVKLLVALLIVCDDVIALIRCKKCEYDFETEQEMCGPDCTGTLCFYSEYYYTQPQRLFTRKGCVTGAATSSGCRMNQDGQVLCLCE
;
A
#
# COMPACT_ATOMS: atom_id res chain seq x y z
N MET A 1 -2.63 41.39 10.05
CA MET A 1 -1.65 40.52 9.36
C MET A 1 -1.82 40.72 7.86
N PRO A 2 -0.79 41.19 7.14
CA PRO A 2 -0.91 41.53 5.72
C PRO A 2 -1.26 40.29 4.88
N LEU A 3 -2.05 40.48 3.82
CA LEU A 3 -2.58 39.44 2.92
C LEU A 3 -1.47 38.48 2.43
N LEU A 4 -0.29 39.04 2.18
CA LEU A 4 0.94 38.34 1.80
C LEU A 4 1.37 37.26 2.80
N VAL A 5 1.27 37.53 4.11
CA VAL A 5 1.65 36.58 5.16
C VAL A 5 0.66 35.43 5.22
N LYS A 6 -0.64 35.70 5.00
CA LYS A 6 -1.65 34.63 4.91
C LYS A 6 -1.44 33.74 3.69
N LEU A 7 -1.08 34.33 2.55
CA LEU A 7 -0.79 33.60 1.33
C LEU A 7 0.46 32.71 1.49
N LEU A 8 1.53 33.25 2.09
CA LEU A 8 2.77 32.54 2.39
C LEU A 8 2.53 31.35 3.34
N VAL A 9 1.74 31.54 4.41
CA VAL A 9 1.39 30.44 5.33
C VAL A 9 0.56 29.37 4.62
N ALA A 10 -0.41 29.75 3.78
CA ALA A 10 -1.19 28.79 3.01
C ALA A 10 -0.34 28.00 2.00
N LEU A 11 0.60 28.67 1.32
CA LEU A 11 1.55 28.03 0.41
C LEU A 11 2.50 27.07 1.12
N LEU A 12 2.99 27.42 2.31
CA LEU A 12 3.84 26.55 3.12
C LEU A 12 3.12 25.27 3.54
N ILE A 13 1.82 25.35 3.88
CA ILE A 13 1.01 24.18 4.27
C ILE A 13 0.74 23.25 3.08
N VAL A 14 0.71 23.77 1.84
CA VAL A 14 0.45 22.97 0.62
C VAL A 14 1.73 22.32 0.07
N CYS A 15 2.91 22.79 0.47
CA CYS A 15 4.19 22.32 -0.06
C CYS A 15 4.77 21.06 0.62
N ASP A 16 4.21 20.59 1.74
CA ASP A 16 4.80 19.47 2.51
C ASP A 16 4.46 18.06 1.98
N ASP A 17 3.50 17.92 1.05
CA ASP A 17 3.09 16.61 0.55
C ASP A 17 3.86 16.16 -0.70
N VAL A 18 5.18 16.33 -0.73
CA VAL A 18 6.02 15.61 -1.70
C VAL A 18 6.19 14.18 -1.21
N ILE A 19 5.21 13.33 -1.52
CA ILE A 19 5.28 11.92 -1.10
C ILE A 19 6.31 11.19 -1.97
N ALA A 20 7.39 10.73 -1.34
CA ALA A 20 8.43 9.97 -2.02
C ALA A 20 7.84 8.68 -2.61
N LEU A 21 8.15 8.44 -3.88
CA LEU A 21 7.74 7.22 -4.57
C LEU A 21 8.78 6.12 -4.35
N ILE A 22 8.32 4.98 -3.86
CA ILE A 22 9.09 3.75 -3.66
C ILE A 22 8.73 2.71 -4.70
N ARG A 23 9.69 1.82 -5.01
CA ARG A 23 9.51 0.72 -5.97
C ARG A 23 9.31 -0.59 -5.22
N CYS A 24 8.21 -1.28 -5.50
CA CYS A 24 7.81 -2.51 -4.82
C CYS A 24 7.68 -3.67 -5.82
N LYS A 25 7.97 -4.90 -5.36
CA LYS A 25 7.73 -6.11 -6.15
C LYS A 25 6.21 -6.36 -6.26
N LYS A 26 5.74 -6.69 -7.47
CA LYS A 26 4.34 -7.05 -7.72
C LYS A 26 4.22 -8.54 -8.04
N CYS A 27 3.69 -9.31 -7.10
CA CYS A 27 3.49 -10.75 -7.27
C CYS A 27 2.19 -11.22 -6.63
N GLU A 28 1.67 -12.32 -7.13
CA GLU A 28 0.58 -13.10 -6.54
C GLU A 28 1.05 -14.54 -6.37
N TYR A 29 0.76 -15.13 -5.22
CA TYR A 29 1.10 -16.52 -4.92
C TYR A 29 -0.16 -17.28 -4.55
N ASP A 30 -0.37 -18.40 -5.21
CA ASP A 30 -1.44 -19.35 -4.94
C ASP A 30 -0.89 -20.51 -4.10
N PHE A 31 -1.40 -20.69 -2.89
CA PHE A 31 -0.93 -21.74 -1.98
C PHE A 31 -1.37 -23.14 -2.41
N GLU A 32 -2.43 -23.28 -3.20
CA GLU A 32 -2.87 -24.61 -3.67
C GLU A 32 -1.97 -25.16 -4.77
N THR A 33 -1.54 -24.28 -5.67
CA THR A 33 -0.70 -24.65 -6.82
C THR A 33 0.79 -24.43 -6.57
N GLU A 34 1.13 -23.85 -5.42
CA GLU A 34 2.47 -23.40 -5.04
C GLU A 34 3.14 -22.49 -6.09
N GLN A 35 2.32 -21.75 -6.85
CA GLN A 35 2.78 -20.95 -7.98
C GLN A 35 2.86 -19.46 -7.60
N GLU A 36 4.04 -18.85 -7.80
CA GLU A 36 4.22 -17.39 -7.75
C GLU A 36 4.17 -16.81 -9.17
N MET A 37 3.24 -15.89 -9.42
CA MET A 37 3.18 -15.10 -10.65
C MET A 37 3.59 -13.65 -10.35
N CYS A 38 4.69 -13.20 -10.95
CA CYS A 38 5.18 -11.84 -10.79
C CYS A 38 5.01 -11.03 -12.08
N GLY A 39 4.55 -9.79 -11.92
CA GLY A 39 4.56 -8.78 -12.98
C GLY A 39 5.78 -7.88 -12.89
N PRO A 40 5.84 -6.81 -13.70
CA PRO A 40 6.79 -5.74 -13.49
C PRO A 40 6.58 -5.09 -12.12
N ASP A 41 7.67 -4.65 -11.51
CA ASP A 41 7.62 -3.85 -10.28
C ASP A 41 6.71 -2.64 -10.47
N CYS A 42 6.15 -2.18 -9.36
CA CYS A 42 5.28 -1.02 -9.37
C CYS A 42 5.81 0.07 -8.46
N THR A 43 5.36 1.30 -8.71
CA THR A 43 5.81 2.48 -7.99
C THR A 43 4.62 3.07 -7.23
N GLY A 44 4.78 3.27 -5.93
CA GLY A 44 3.75 3.84 -5.07
C GLY A 44 4.38 4.56 -3.89
N THR A 45 3.59 4.90 -2.89
CA THR A 45 4.08 5.55 -1.66
C THR A 45 4.29 4.54 -0.55
N LEU A 46 3.70 3.34 -0.68
CA LEU A 46 3.78 2.23 0.26
C LEU A 46 3.82 0.90 -0.50
N CYS A 47 4.57 -0.07 0.02
CA CYS A 47 4.47 -1.46 -0.39
C CYS A 47 3.44 -2.17 0.48
N PHE A 48 2.70 -3.11 -0.10
CA PHE A 48 1.76 -3.95 0.63
C PHE A 48 2.05 -5.44 0.44
N TYR A 49 1.64 -6.21 1.44
CA TYR A 49 1.46 -7.65 1.39
C TYR A 49 0.08 -7.98 1.94
N SER A 50 -0.71 -8.79 1.24
CA SER A 50 -2.04 -9.18 1.69
C SER A 50 -2.26 -10.67 1.57
N GLU A 51 -2.84 -11.29 2.58
CA GLU A 51 -3.38 -12.65 2.57
C GLU A 51 -4.90 -12.57 2.44
N TYR A 52 -5.47 -13.20 1.42
CA TYR A 52 -6.91 -13.27 1.24
C TYR A 52 -7.37 -14.65 0.84
N TYR A 53 -8.58 -14.97 1.31
CA TYR A 53 -9.24 -16.24 1.09
C TYR A 53 -10.44 -16.05 0.17
N TYR A 54 -10.45 -16.75 -0.96
CA TYR A 54 -11.64 -16.91 -1.80
C TYR A 54 -12.44 -18.11 -1.30
N THR A 55 -13.76 -17.99 -1.22
CA THR A 55 -14.63 -19.06 -0.71
C THR A 55 -15.14 -20.03 -1.79
N GLN A 56 -15.08 -19.65 -3.07
CA GLN A 56 -15.50 -20.47 -4.21
C GLN A 56 -14.66 -20.19 -5.48
N PRO A 57 -13.68 -21.06 -5.83
CA PRO A 57 -13.17 -22.19 -5.04
C PRO A 57 -12.51 -21.70 -3.73
N GLN A 58 -12.49 -22.57 -2.72
CA GLN A 58 -11.84 -22.30 -1.42
C GLN A 58 -10.32 -22.18 -1.59
N ARG A 59 -9.78 -20.98 -1.80
CA ARG A 59 -8.37 -20.76 -2.14
C ARG A 59 -7.73 -19.68 -1.31
N LEU A 60 -6.54 -19.96 -0.81
CA LEU A 60 -5.71 -18.98 -0.12
C LEU A 60 -4.69 -18.39 -1.10
N PHE A 61 -4.63 -17.07 -1.17
CA PHE A 61 -3.66 -16.35 -1.97
C PHE A 61 -2.90 -15.35 -1.11
N THR A 62 -1.67 -15.06 -1.54
CA THR A 62 -1.01 -13.81 -1.16
C THR A 62 -0.78 -12.91 -2.34
N ARG A 63 -0.79 -11.61 -2.08
CA ARG A 63 -0.46 -10.59 -3.07
C ARG A 63 0.47 -9.55 -2.48
N LYS A 64 1.47 -9.17 -3.27
CA LYS A 64 2.40 -8.08 -2.99
C LYS A 64 2.28 -7.01 -4.06
N GLY A 65 2.46 -5.75 -3.68
CA GLY A 65 2.45 -4.65 -4.62
C GLY A 65 2.68 -3.31 -3.95
N CYS A 66 2.16 -2.26 -4.56
CA CYS A 66 2.27 -0.89 -4.09
C CYS A 66 0.89 -0.22 -4.11
N VAL A 67 0.70 0.74 -3.22
CA VAL A 67 -0.45 1.64 -3.19
C VAL A 67 0.02 3.09 -3.12
N THR A 68 -0.83 4.01 -3.54
CA THR A 68 -0.60 5.46 -3.44
C THR A 68 -1.47 6.01 -2.32
N GLY A 69 -0.89 6.79 -1.42
CA GLY A 69 -1.57 7.39 -0.27
C GLY A 69 -0.74 7.32 1.01
N ALA A 70 -1.37 7.67 2.13
CA ALA A 70 -0.75 7.60 3.44
C ALA A 70 -1.29 6.39 4.23
N ALA A 71 -0.40 5.68 4.91
CA ALA A 71 -0.78 4.69 5.90
C ALA A 71 -0.73 5.34 7.28
N THR A 72 -1.74 5.08 8.10
CA THR A 72 -1.73 5.56 9.50
C THR A 72 -0.67 4.86 10.34
N SER A 73 -0.17 3.69 9.92
CA SER A 73 0.98 3.01 10.50
C SER A 73 1.56 1.98 9.52
N SER A 74 2.86 1.71 9.63
CA SER A 74 3.47 0.51 9.07
C SER A 74 3.13 -0.73 9.92
N GLY A 75 3.31 -1.92 9.35
CA GLY A 75 3.04 -3.21 10.00
C GLY A 75 1.79 -3.93 9.49
N CYS A 76 1.44 -5.04 10.14
CA CYS A 76 0.37 -5.94 9.74
C CYS A 76 -0.90 -5.75 10.57
N ARG A 77 -2.05 -5.79 9.91
CA ARG A 77 -3.38 -5.77 10.52
C ARG A 77 -4.21 -6.93 10.00
N MET A 78 -5.11 -7.43 10.83
CA MET A 78 -6.03 -8.51 10.48
C MET A 78 -7.48 -8.01 10.62
N ASN A 79 -8.34 -8.31 9.66
CA ASN A 79 -9.77 -8.00 9.77
C ASN A 79 -10.56 -9.10 10.51
N GLN A 80 -11.87 -8.92 10.71
CA GLN A 80 -12.68 -9.92 11.41
C GLN A 80 -12.78 -11.28 10.68
N ASP A 81 -12.47 -11.30 9.39
CA ASP A 81 -12.51 -12.49 8.53
C ASP A 81 -11.15 -13.21 8.49
N GLY A 82 -10.18 -12.77 9.27
CA GLY A 82 -8.84 -13.36 9.34
C GLY A 82 -7.89 -12.97 8.20
N GLN A 83 -8.28 -12.03 7.32
CA GLN A 83 -7.43 -11.56 6.23
C GLN A 83 -6.37 -10.62 6.75
N VAL A 84 -5.13 -10.80 6.30
CA VAL A 84 -3.97 -10.00 6.74
C VAL A 84 -3.62 -8.97 5.68
N LEU A 85 -3.33 -7.73 6.11
CA LEU A 85 -2.72 -6.68 5.30
C LEU A 85 -1.52 -6.09 6.05
N CYS A 86 -0.34 -6.17 5.44
CA CYS A 86 0.88 -5.54 5.90
C CYS A 86 1.25 -4.38 4.98
N LEU A 87 1.64 -3.25 5.57
CA LEU A 87 2.11 -2.06 4.86
C LEU A 87 3.52 -1.69 5.33
N CYS A 88 4.40 -1.32 4.40
CA CYS A 88 5.74 -0.83 4.70
C CYS A 88 6.19 0.25 3.71
N GLU A 89 7.13 1.08 4.15
CA GLU A 89 7.84 2.10 3.35
C GLU A 89 9.16 1.53 2.83
#